data_AF-A0A0N4TXR6-F1
#
_entry.id   AF-A0A0N4TXR6-F1
#
_cell.length_a   1.000
_cell.length_b   1.000
_cell.length_c   1.000
_cell.angle_alpha   90.00
_cell.angle_beta   90.00
_cell.angle_gamma   90.00
#
_symmetry.space_group_name_H-M   'P 1'
#
loop_
_entity.id
_entity.type
_entity.pdbx_description
1 polymer ?
#
loop_
_entity_poly.entity_id
_entity_poly.type
_entity_poly.pdbx_seq_one_letter_code
_entity_poly.pdbx_strand_id
1 'polypeptide(L)' 'MTRKQLKFVVVGDGACGKTSLILAQAGGEFIEQYTPTAFDDYAIEALVNGKTVCVTVIVIDIVTY' A
#
# COMPACT_ATOMS: atom_id res chain seq x y z
N MET A 1 -4.51 17.52 -20.82
CA MET A 1 -5.18 16.28 -20.36
C MET A 1 -4.55 15.86 -19.04
N THR A 2 -5.27 15.98 -17.93
CA THR A 2 -4.78 15.55 -16.60
C THR A 2 -4.93 14.03 -16.49
N ARG A 3 -3.81 13.29 -16.34
CA ARG A 3 -3.86 11.85 -16.03
C ARG A 3 -4.59 11.67 -14.70
N LYS A 4 -5.66 10.88 -14.71
CA LYS A 4 -6.42 10.53 -13.49
C LYS A 4 -5.54 9.63 -12.63
N GLN A 5 -5.16 10.09 -11.44
CA GLN A 5 -4.42 9.27 -10.47
C GLN A 5 -5.36 8.22 -9.87
N LEU A 6 -4.90 6.97 -9.79
CA LEU A 6 -5.59 5.90 -9.10
C LEU A 6 -5.09 5.85 -7.65
N LYS A 7 -6.00 6.02 -6.69
CA LYS A 7 -5.72 5.99 -5.27
C LYS A 7 -6.53 4.89 -4.60
N PHE A 8 -5.87 4.06 -3.80
CA PHE A 8 -6.47 2.98 -3.03
C PHE A 8 -6.24 3.24 -1.54
N VAL A 9 -7.23 2.90 -0.72
CA VAL A 9 -7.11 2.95 0.74
C VAL A 9 -7.26 1.52 1.25
N VAL A 10 -6.28 1.05 2.02
CA VAL A 10 -6.27 -0.27 2.63
C VAL A 10 -6.49 -0.11 4.13
N VAL A 11 -7.59 -0.66 4.64
CA VAL A 11 -8.00 -0.60 6.04
C VAL A 11 -7.95 -2.00 6.66
N GLY A 12 -7.67 -2.07 7.96
CA GLY A 12 -7.73 -3.32 8.72
C GLY A 12 -7.01 -3.20 10.06
N ASP A 13 -7.13 -4.23 10.88
CA ASP A 13 -6.58 -4.26 12.24
C ASP A 13 -5.07 -3.99 12.29
N GLY A 14 -4.60 -3.48 13.43
CA GLY A 14 -3.18 -3.38 13.71
C GLY A 14 -2.48 -4.73 13.50
N ALA A 15 -1.27 -4.70 12.95
CA ALA A 15 -0.44 -5.88 12.69
C ALA A 15 -1.02 -6.96 11.76
N CYS A 16 -2.13 -6.71 11.04
CA CYS A 16 -2.70 -7.71 10.11
C CYS A 16 -1.93 -7.87 8.77
N GLY A 17 -0.80 -7.17 8.59
CA GLY A 17 0.10 -7.36 7.44
C GLY A 17 -0.16 -6.48 6.21
N LYS A 18 -0.93 -5.39 6.33
CA LYS A 18 -1.24 -4.48 5.20
C LYS A 18 0.01 -3.93 4.52
N THR A 19 0.95 -3.39 5.30
CA THR A 19 2.21 -2.85 4.79
C THR A 19 3.04 -3.93 4.11
N SER A 20 3.17 -5.10 4.73
CA SER A 20 3.87 -6.24 4.15
C SER A 20 3.30 -6.67 2.80
N LEU A 21 1.97 -6.66 2.65
CA LEU A 21 1.29 -6.96 1.40
C LEU A 21 1.67 -5.97 0.29
N ILE A 22 1.70 -4.67 0.60
CA ILE A 22 2.06 -3.62 -0.37
C ILE A 22 3.53 -3.74 -0.80
N LEU A 23 4.43 -4.00 0.15
CA LEU A 23 5.87 -4.17 -0.13
C LEU A 23 6.13 -5.41 -1.01
N ALA A 24 5.47 -6.52 -0.71
CA ALA A 24 5.55 -7.74 -1.52
C ALA A 24 5.06 -7.48 -2.97
N GLN A 25 3.96 -6.73 -3.13
CA GLN A 25 3.46 -6.34 -4.44
C GLN A 25 4.43 -5.43 -5.20
N ALA A 26 5.16 -4.56 -4.51
CA ALA A 26 6.14 -3.66 -5.10
C ALA A 26 7.45 -4.36 -5.52
N GLY A 27 7.60 -5.65 -5.23
CA GLY A 27 8.86 -6.38 -5.42
C GLY A 27 9.97 -5.93 -4.46
N GLY A 28 9.60 -5.25 -3.37
CA GLY A 28 10.53 -4.84 -2.32
C GLY A 28 10.87 -6.00 -1.38
N GLU A 29 11.96 -5.85 -0.63
CA GLU A 29 12.28 -6.79 0.45
C GLU A 29 11.22 -6.72 1.55
N PHE A 30 10.90 -7.88 2.11
CA PHE A 30 10.02 -7.97 3.27
C PHE A 30 10.72 -7.35 4.49
N ILE A 31 10.12 -6.30 5.05
CA ILE A 31 10.67 -5.60 6.22
C ILE A 31 10.15 -6.30 7.48
N GLU A 32 11.02 -7.04 8.18
CA GLU A 32 10.66 -7.76 9.43
C GLU A 32 10.32 -6.81 10.59
N GLN A 33 10.92 -5.62 10.62
CA GLN A 33 10.64 -4.59 11.62
C GLN A 33 9.80 -3.47 11.01
N TYR A 34 8.48 -3.57 11.18
CA TYR A 34 7.57 -2.47 10.88
C TYR A 34 7.61 -1.45 12.02
N THR A 35 7.98 -0.20 11.70
CA THR A 35 7.74 0.94 12.59
C THR A 35 6.48 1.65 12.11
N PRO A 36 5.37 1.62 12.86
CA PRO A 36 4.13 2.25 12.44
C PRO A 36 4.29 3.77 12.36
N THR A 37 4.04 4.32 11.18
CA THR A 37 3.75 5.74 11.00
C THR A 37 2.24 5.89 10.85
N ALA A 38 1.65 6.95 11.40
CA ALA A 38 0.19 7.11 11.45
C ALA A 38 -0.50 6.99 10.08
N PHE A 39 0.25 7.23 8.99
CA PHE A 39 -0.14 6.98 7.61
C PHE A 39 1.11 6.64 6.79
N ASP A 40 1.03 5.59 5.97
CA ASP A 40 2.03 5.30 4.94
C ASP A 40 1.39 5.47 3.55
N ASP A 41 2.04 6.28 2.71
CA ASP A 41 1.64 6.57 1.32
C ASP A 41 2.63 5.89 0.36
N TYR A 42 2.18 4.83 -0.30
CA TYR A 42 3.01 4.03 -1.21
C TYR A 42 2.66 4.30 -2.67
N ALA A 43 3.66 4.58 -3.50
CA ALA A 43 3.52 4.56 -4.95
C ALA A 43 4.08 3.24 -5.48
N ILE A 44 3.20 2.38 -6.02
CA ILE A 44 3.59 1.05 -6.53
C ILE A 44 3.17 0.88 -7.99
N GLU A 45 3.89 0.04 -8.71
CA GLU A 45 3.48 -0.41 -10.03
C GLU A 45 2.53 -1.61 -9.90
N ALA A 46 1.40 -1.53 -10.61
CA ALA A 46 0.41 -2.60 -10.66
C ALA A 46 0.10 -2.97 -12.10
N LEU A 47 -0.08 -4.26 -12.36
CA LEU A 47 -0.52 -4.76 -13.66
C LEU A 47 -2.06 -4.74 -13.70
N VAL A 48 -2.65 -3.83 -14.47
CA VAL A 48 -4.10 -3.69 -14.62
C VAL A 48 -4.44 -3.87 -16.10
N ASN A 49 -5.23 -4.90 -16.42
CA ASN A 49 -5.64 -5.23 -17.79
C ASN A 49 -4.46 -5.31 -18.77
N GLY A 50 -3.35 -5.93 -18.34
CA GLY A 50 -2.13 -6.08 -19.14
C GLY A 50 -1.28 -4.82 -19.30
N LYS A 51 -1.60 -3.73 -18.59
CA LYS A 51 -0.81 -2.49 -18.58
C LYS A 51 -0.27 -2.20 -17.19
N THR A 52 1.01 -1.86 -17.12
CA THR A 52 1.63 -1.36 -15.89
C THR A 52 1.15 0.07 -15.63
N VAL A 53 0.56 0.28 -14.47
CA VAL A 53 0.08 1.58 -14.00
C VAL A 53 0.66 1.88 -12.63
N CYS A 54 1.03 3.14 -12.40
CA CYS A 54 1.41 3.61 -11.07
C CYS A 54 0.13 3.92 -10.28
N VAL A 55 0.01 3.33 -9.10
CA VAL A 55 -1.10 3.54 -8.17
C VAL A 55 -0.55 4.04 -6.85
N THR A 56 -1.30 4.92 -6.19
CA THR A 56 -1.02 5.36 -4.83
C THR A 56 -1.85 4.53 -3.87
N VAL A 57 -1.23 3.98 -2.84
CA VAL A 57 -1.88 3.16 -1.81
C VAL A 57 -1.65 3.80 -0.45
N ILE A 58 -2.73 4.15 0.22
CA ILE A 58 -2.73 4.67 1.58
C ILE A 58 -3.07 3.52 2.52
N VAL A 59 -2.22 3.28 3.52
CA VAL A 59 -2.51 2.31 4.60
C VAL A 59 -3.09 3.05 5.79
N ILE A 60 -4.21 2.54 6.31
CA ILE A 60 -4.83 3.00 7.55
C ILE A 60 -4.94 1.82 8.48
N ASP A 61 -4.18 1.86 9.58
CA ASP A 61 -4.29 0.90 10.67
C ASP A 61 -5.50 1.25 11.54
N ILE A 62 -6.40 0.28 11.75
CA ILE A 62 -7.43 0.36 12.77
C ILE A 62 -6.83 -0.21 14.05
N VAL A 63 -6.58 0.67 15.03
CA VAL A 63 -6.20 0.24 16.37
C VAL A 63 -7.48 -0.16 17.10
N THR A 64 -7.67 -1.46 17.29
CA THR A 64 -8.70 -1.99 18.18
C THR A 64 -8.21 -1.78 19.61
N TYR A 65 -8.94 -0.98 20.39
CA TYR A 65 -8.66 -0.72 21.81
C TYR A 65 -8.90 -1.96 22.68
#